data_AF-A0AAE1PNQ8-F1
#
_entry.id   AF-A0AAE1PNQ8-F1
#
_cell.length_a   1.000
_cell.length_b   1.000
_cell.length_c   1.000
_cell.angle_alpha   90.00
_cell.angle_beta   90.00
_cell.angle_gamma   90.00
#
_symmetry.space_group_name_H-M   'P 1'
#
loop_
_entity.id
_entity.type
_entity.pdbx_description
1 polymer ?
#
loop_
_entity_poly.entity_id
_entity_poly.type
_entity_poly.pdbx_seq_one_letter_code
_entity_poly.pdbx_strand_id
1 'polypeptide(L)'
;MTGDKKELASTLPRHDDASKLADQFSDFFEQKVLRIRERFTESDAYVVESETNSHSLSDFEPMTEESVRELVQSMKTKSCDLDPIPTSLLKLCLDDVILSLTCLINQSLTSGEFPTVFKQAILRPLLKKAVLISTTCLIIGQCQTFRSPVNFVKRPFLLN
;
A
#
# COMPACT_ATOMS: atom_id res chain seq x y z
N MET A 1 -9.06 -56.23 9.36
CA MET A 1 -8.03 -55.86 8.36
C MET A 1 -7.67 -54.41 8.61
N THR A 2 -6.46 -54.22 9.10
CA THR A 2 -5.88 -52.99 9.65
C THR A 2 -5.74 -51.92 8.57
N GLY A 3 -6.19 -50.70 8.88
CA GLY A 3 -6.06 -49.54 8.01
C GLY A 3 -4.64 -48.99 8.01
N ASP A 4 -4.10 -48.80 6.82
CA ASP A 4 -2.80 -48.18 6.59
C ASP A 4 -2.83 -46.70 6.98
N LYS A 5 -2.08 -46.34 8.03
CA LYS A 5 -1.75 -44.95 8.36
C LYS A 5 -0.63 -44.50 7.42
N LYS A 6 -0.94 -43.65 6.46
CA LYS A 6 0.03 -42.99 5.59
C LYS A 6 0.82 -41.98 6.43
N GLU A 7 2.01 -42.38 6.86
CA GLU A 7 2.97 -41.53 7.61
C GLU A 7 3.37 -40.33 6.75
N LEU A 8 2.99 -39.13 7.18
CA LEU A 8 3.33 -37.87 6.52
C LEU A 8 4.81 -37.60 6.79
N ALA A 9 5.65 -37.59 5.76
CA ALA A 9 7.07 -37.32 5.87
C ALA A 9 7.31 -36.02 6.67
N SER A 10 8.10 -36.11 7.74
CA SER A 10 8.32 -34.98 8.65
C SER A 10 9.03 -33.83 7.92
N THR A 11 8.42 -32.65 7.93
CA THR A 11 8.97 -31.40 7.36
C THR A 11 10.20 -30.87 8.10
N LEU A 12 10.60 -31.53 9.19
CA LEU A 12 11.72 -31.12 10.03
C LEU A 12 12.99 -31.93 9.69
N PRO A 13 14.17 -31.32 9.86
CA PRO A 13 15.43 -32.05 9.81
C PRO A 13 15.42 -33.23 10.79
N ARG A 14 16.11 -34.32 10.42
CA ARG A 14 16.29 -35.46 11.31
C ARG A 14 16.98 -34.99 12.60
N HIS A 15 16.38 -35.29 13.73
CA HIS A 15 16.86 -34.89 15.05
C HIS A 15 16.54 -35.98 16.07
N ASP A 16 17.38 -36.08 17.10
CA ASP A 16 17.22 -37.05 18.18
C ASP A 16 16.57 -36.43 19.43
N ASP A 17 16.54 -35.08 19.51
CA ASP A 17 15.96 -34.30 20.61
C ASP A 17 15.29 -33.03 20.07
N ALA A 18 13.98 -32.91 20.30
CA ALA A 18 13.18 -31.79 19.82
C ALA A 18 13.50 -30.47 20.53
N SER A 19 13.89 -30.52 21.81
CA SER A 19 14.28 -29.31 22.56
C SER A 19 15.56 -28.74 21.98
N LYS A 20 16.56 -29.60 21.77
CA LYS A 20 17.83 -29.21 21.16
C LYS A 20 17.66 -28.66 19.75
N LEU A 21 16.73 -29.21 18.95
CA LEU A 21 16.42 -28.67 17.63
C LEU A 21 15.76 -27.28 17.72
N ALA A 22 14.86 -27.06 18.69
CA ALA A 22 14.23 -25.76 18.91
C ALA A 22 15.27 -24.69 19.32
N ASP A 23 16.19 -25.05 20.22
CA ASP A 23 17.28 -24.17 20.63
C ASP A 23 18.17 -23.80 19.43
N GLN A 24 18.52 -24.78 18.59
CA GLN A 24 19.28 -24.55 17.35
C GLN A 24 18.55 -23.60 16.37
N PHE A 25 17.23 -23.70 16.25
CA PHE A 25 16.46 -22.76 15.44
C PHE A 25 16.50 -21.35 16.04
N SER A 26 16.32 -21.22 17.35
CA SER A 26 16.39 -19.93 18.05
C SER A 26 17.74 -19.26 17.82
N ASP A 27 18.83 -19.99 18.08
CA ASP A 27 20.21 -19.51 17.89
C ASP A 27 20.46 -19.09 16.44
N PHE A 28 19.98 -19.88 15.47
CA PHE A 28 20.14 -19.57 14.05
C PHE A 28 19.48 -18.23 13.67
N PHE A 29 18.24 -17.99 14.13
CA PHE A 29 17.53 -16.76 13.79
C PHE A 29 18.10 -15.54 14.53
N GLU A 30 18.50 -15.68 15.79
CA GLU A 30 19.20 -14.63 16.52
C GLU A 30 20.51 -14.24 15.82
N GLN A 31 21.36 -15.21 15.49
CA GLN A 31 22.61 -14.97 14.77
C GLN A 31 22.39 -14.40 13.35
N LYS A 32 21.27 -14.75 12.69
CA LYS A 32 20.92 -14.18 11.39
C LYS A 32 20.55 -12.70 11.51
N VAL A 33 19.77 -12.33 12.53
CA VAL A 33 19.42 -10.93 12.80
C VAL A 33 20.67 -10.11 13.13
N LEU A 34 21.57 -10.65 13.96
CA LEU A 34 22.84 -9.98 14.28
C LEU A 34 23.69 -9.74 13.03
N ARG A 35 23.92 -10.76 12.20
CA ARG A 35 24.66 -10.62 10.93
C ARG A 35 24.05 -9.61 9.97
N ILE A 36 22.72 -9.51 9.93
CA ILE A 36 22.04 -8.50 9.11
C ILE A 36 22.32 -7.10 9.67
N ARG A 37 22.25 -6.90 10.99
CA ARG A 37 22.56 -5.62 11.64
C ARG A 37 24.02 -5.20 11.46
N GLU A 38 24.95 -6.14 11.60
CA GLU A 38 26.39 -5.88 11.41
C GLU A 38 26.72 -5.43 9.98
N ARG A 39 26.08 -6.05 8.97
CA ARG A 39 26.20 -5.60 7.56
C ARG A 39 25.70 -4.18 7.34
N PHE A 40 24.73 -3.72 8.11
CA PHE A 40 24.26 -2.34 8.04
C PHE A 40 25.20 -1.37 8.79
N THR A 41 25.94 -1.82 9.81
CA THR A 41 26.91 -0.97 10.52
C THR A 41 28.22 -0.78 9.76
N GLU A 42 28.63 -1.72 8.91
CA GLU A 42 29.84 -1.60 8.08
C GLU A 42 29.65 -0.70 6.84
N SER A 43 28.41 -0.38 6.47
CA SER A 43 28.13 0.28 5.18
C SER A 43 27.88 1.79 5.21
N ASP A 44 27.67 2.48 6.33
CA ASP A 44 27.28 3.91 6.29
C ASP A 44 27.89 4.76 7.42
N ALA A 45 29.20 4.63 7.64
CA ALA A 45 29.99 5.73 8.18
C ALA A 45 30.52 6.66 7.07
N TYR A 46 29.90 6.63 5.88
CA TYR A 46 29.86 7.85 5.09
C TYR A 46 29.03 8.83 5.92
N VAL A 47 29.71 9.81 6.51
CA VAL A 47 29.12 11.13 6.64
C VAL A 47 28.78 11.52 5.21
N VAL A 48 27.61 11.07 4.74
CA VAL A 48 26.89 11.80 3.74
C VAL A 48 26.70 13.13 4.46
N GLU A 49 27.54 14.11 4.13
CA GLU A 49 27.05 15.48 4.09
C GLU A 49 25.80 15.35 3.25
N SER A 50 24.69 15.12 3.94
CA SER A 50 23.39 15.33 3.36
C SER A 50 23.47 16.83 3.18
N GLU A 51 23.91 17.24 1.99
CA GLU A 51 23.16 18.22 1.25
C GLU A 51 21.72 17.73 1.40
N THR A 52 21.09 18.17 2.48
CA THR A 52 19.66 18.21 2.60
C THR A 52 19.33 19.19 1.49
N ASN A 53 19.23 18.66 0.27
CA ASN A 53 18.48 19.25 -0.80
C ASN A 53 17.06 19.25 -0.24
N SER A 54 16.84 20.22 0.65
CA SER A 54 15.60 20.56 1.29
C SER A 54 14.82 21.23 0.19
N HIS A 55 14.39 20.40 -0.77
CA HIS A 55 13.40 20.79 -1.73
C HIS A 55 12.12 21.02 -0.93
N SER A 56 11.97 22.24 -0.46
CA SER A 56 10.74 22.71 0.15
C SER A 56 9.70 22.77 -0.97
N LEU A 57 8.71 21.88 -0.89
CA LEU A 57 7.52 21.99 -1.72
C LEU A 57 6.65 23.09 -1.10
N SER A 58 6.93 24.33 -1.46
CA SER A 58 6.24 25.49 -0.89
C SER A 58 4.83 25.65 -1.46
N ASP A 59 4.64 25.31 -2.74
CA ASP A 59 3.40 25.55 -3.46
C ASP A 59 3.09 24.42 -4.45
N PHE A 60 1.81 24.24 -4.74
CA PHE A 60 1.33 23.39 -5.83
C PHE A 60 0.94 24.24 -7.03
N GLU A 61 1.24 23.75 -8.23
CA GLU A 61 0.71 24.35 -9.44
C GLU A 61 -0.83 24.21 -9.45
N PRO A 62 -1.58 25.29 -9.71
CA PRO A 62 -3.03 25.21 -9.81
C PRO A 62 -3.46 24.27 -10.93
N MET A 63 -4.42 23.41 -10.65
CA MET A 63 -5.06 22.56 -11.64
C MET A 63 -6.00 23.40 -12.53
N THR A 64 -5.97 23.13 -13.84
CA THR A 64 -6.95 23.69 -14.79
C THR A 64 -8.17 22.78 -14.92
N GLU A 65 -9.26 23.32 -15.45
CA GLU A 65 -10.49 22.55 -15.69
C GLU A 65 -10.26 21.39 -16.67
N GLU A 66 -9.40 21.59 -17.68
CA GLU A 66 -9.02 20.54 -18.64
C GLU A 66 -8.27 19.40 -17.95
N SER A 67 -7.29 19.72 -17.09
CA SER A 67 -6.56 18.70 -16.33
C SER A 67 -7.48 17.92 -15.38
N VAL A 68 -8.42 18.60 -14.71
CA VAL A 68 -9.41 17.96 -13.85
C VAL A 68 -10.34 17.07 -14.67
N ARG A 69 -10.75 17.51 -15.86
CA ARG A 69 -11.60 16.74 -16.76
C ARG A 69 -10.92 15.46 -17.21
N GLU A 70 -9.69 15.55 -17.71
CA GLU A 70 -8.89 14.38 -18.10
C GLU A 70 -8.70 13.42 -16.94
N LEU A 71 -8.40 13.96 -15.76
CA LEU A 71 -8.26 13.19 -14.53
C LEU A 71 -9.55 12.41 -14.23
N VAL A 72 -10.71 13.06 -14.16
CA VAL A 72 -11.99 12.39 -13.86
C VAL A 72 -12.36 11.36 -14.93
N GLN A 73 -12.15 11.68 -16.21
CA GLN A 73 -12.46 10.75 -17.31
C GLN A 73 -11.60 9.48 -17.26
N SER A 74 -10.31 9.62 -16.92
CA SER A 74 -9.36 8.50 -16.81
C SER A 74 -9.62 7.58 -15.61
N MET A 75 -10.37 8.03 -14.60
CA MET A 75 -10.68 7.23 -13.42
C MET A 75 -11.51 5.99 -13.77
N LYS A 76 -11.28 4.90 -13.06
CA LYS A 76 -12.16 3.73 -13.14
C LYS A 76 -13.54 4.11 -12.59
N THR A 77 -14.60 3.63 -13.22
CA THR A 77 -15.98 3.80 -12.74
C THR A 77 -16.23 2.87 -11.55
N LYS A 78 -15.66 3.25 -10.40
CA LYS A 78 -15.82 2.58 -9.10
C LYS A 78 -16.25 3.64 -8.10
N SER A 79 -17.14 3.29 -7.19
CA SER A 79 -17.60 4.20 -6.16
C SER A 79 -17.60 3.51 -4.81
N CYS A 80 -17.42 4.31 -3.77
CA CYS A 80 -17.53 3.93 -2.37
C CYS A 80 -18.90 4.37 -1.84
N ASP A 81 -19.43 3.68 -0.83
CA ASP A 81 -20.69 4.09 -0.19
C ASP A 81 -20.58 5.43 0.57
N LEU A 82 -19.34 5.88 0.85
CA LEU A 82 -19.08 7.20 1.46
C LEU A 82 -18.97 8.31 0.42
N ASP A 83 -18.96 7.99 -0.88
CA ASP A 83 -18.88 9.02 -1.91
C ASP A 83 -20.22 9.78 -1.99
N PRO A 84 -20.22 11.13 -1.95
CA PRO A 84 -21.46 11.90 -2.04
C PRO A 84 -22.13 11.75 -3.41
N ILE A 85 -21.34 11.43 -4.45
CA ILE A 85 -21.80 11.24 -5.83
C ILE A 85 -21.09 10.03 -6.41
N PRO A 86 -21.81 9.00 -6.91
CA PRO A 86 -21.20 7.91 -7.64
C PRO A 86 -20.41 8.41 -8.85
N THR A 87 -19.23 7.86 -9.08
CA THR A 87 -18.32 8.25 -10.16
C THR A 87 -18.95 8.13 -11.55
N SER A 88 -19.88 7.19 -11.73
CA SER A 88 -20.66 7.09 -12.98
C SER A 88 -21.51 8.34 -13.21
N LEU A 89 -22.15 8.86 -12.16
CA LEU A 89 -22.96 10.07 -12.22
C LEU A 89 -22.08 11.31 -12.35
N LEU A 90 -20.97 11.37 -11.61
CA LEU A 90 -19.99 12.45 -11.72
C LEU A 90 -19.48 12.62 -13.16
N LYS A 91 -19.23 11.52 -13.87
CA LYS A 91 -18.80 11.58 -15.28
C LYS A 91 -19.88 12.11 -16.21
N LEU A 92 -21.16 11.87 -15.90
CA LEU A 92 -22.29 12.34 -16.71
C LEU A 92 -22.55 13.84 -16.53
N CYS A 93 -22.40 14.35 -15.30
CA CYS A 93 -22.59 15.76 -14.99
C CYS A 93 -21.27 16.54 -14.86
N LEU A 94 -20.16 16.00 -15.40
CA LEU A 94 -18.83 16.56 -15.19
C LEU A 94 -18.75 18.02 -15.66
N ASP A 95 -19.34 18.32 -16.81
CA ASP A 95 -19.39 19.67 -17.38
C ASP A 95 -20.04 20.69 -16.45
N ASP A 96 -21.09 20.29 -15.72
CA ASP A 96 -21.82 21.18 -14.82
C ASP A 96 -21.05 21.43 -13.52
N VAL A 97 -20.21 20.48 -13.10
CA VAL A 97 -19.49 20.54 -11.81
C VAL A 97 -18.00 20.86 -11.94
N ILE A 98 -17.46 20.94 -13.15
CA ILE A 98 -16.01 21.04 -13.40
C ILE A 98 -15.38 22.25 -12.73
N LEU A 99 -16.04 23.41 -12.80
CA LEU A 99 -15.58 24.64 -12.18
C LEU A 99 -15.50 24.50 -10.65
N SER A 100 -16.57 23.97 -10.04
CA SER A 100 -16.65 23.78 -8.60
C SER A 100 -15.62 22.77 -8.11
N LEU A 101 -15.43 21.68 -8.86
CA LEU A 101 -14.46 20.63 -8.54
C LEU A 101 -13.02 21.15 -8.64
N THR A 102 -12.70 21.92 -9.69
CA THR A 102 -11.39 22.53 -9.87
C THR A 102 -11.07 23.52 -8.75
N CYS A 103 -12.04 24.36 -8.39
CA CYS A 103 -11.89 25.29 -7.27
C CYS A 103 -11.63 24.55 -5.95
N LEU A 104 -12.40 23.50 -5.66
CA LEU A 104 -12.23 22.68 -4.45
C LEU A 104 -10.85 22.03 -4.37
N ILE A 105 -10.37 21.46 -5.49
CA ILE A 105 -9.03 20.83 -5.57
C ILE A 105 -7.95 21.86 -5.29
N ASN A 106 -7.99 23.02 -5.98
CA ASN A 106 -6.98 24.06 -5.81
C ASN A 106 -6.99 24.63 -4.38
N GLN A 107 -8.17 24.85 -3.79
CA GLN A 107 -8.28 25.26 -2.38
C GLN A 107 -7.66 24.23 -1.42
N SER A 108 -7.89 22.94 -1.68
CA SER A 108 -7.32 21.87 -0.85
C SER A 108 -5.80 21.82 -0.98
N LEU A 109 -5.26 22.03 -2.19
CA LEU A 109 -3.81 22.06 -2.44
C LEU A 109 -3.14 23.28 -1.81
N THR A 110 -3.76 24.46 -1.91
CA THR A 110 -3.22 25.70 -1.33
C THR A 110 -3.32 25.74 0.19
N SER A 111 -4.42 25.26 0.78
CA SER A 111 -4.60 25.26 2.24
C SER A 111 -3.90 24.07 2.93
N GLY A 112 -3.63 22.99 2.19
CA GLY A 112 -3.20 21.72 2.77
C GLY A 112 -4.30 21.03 3.59
N GLU A 113 -5.53 21.54 3.58
CA GLU A 113 -6.66 20.98 4.31
C GLU A 113 -7.55 20.16 3.40
N PHE A 114 -7.80 18.92 3.79
CA PHE A 114 -8.74 18.03 3.13
C PHE A 114 -9.90 17.68 4.07
N PRO A 115 -11.17 17.69 3.60
CA PRO A 115 -12.33 17.43 4.45
C PRO A 115 -12.23 16.10 5.21
N THR A 116 -12.54 16.13 6.51
CA THR A 116 -12.44 14.95 7.38
C THR A 116 -13.32 13.79 6.91
N VAL A 117 -14.49 14.11 6.34
CA VAL A 117 -15.40 13.12 5.74
C VAL A 117 -14.74 12.29 4.64
N PHE A 118 -13.76 12.87 3.94
CA PHE A 118 -13.06 12.20 2.86
C PHE A 118 -11.82 11.41 3.32
N LYS A 119 -11.47 11.51 4.61
CA LYS A 119 -10.41 10.70 5.24
C LYS A 119 -10.93 9.35 5.75
N GLN A 120 -12.23 9.10 5.61
CA GLN A 120 -12.89 7.89 6.09
C GLN A 120 -12.83 6.76 5.03
N ALA A 121 -12.81 5.52 5.50
CA ALA A 121 -12.76 4.34 4.66
C ALA A 121 -13.69 3.25 5.21
N ILE A 122 -14.32 2.48 4.32
CA ILE A 122 -15.09 1.30 4.69
C ILE A 122 -14.22 0.07 4.49
N LEU A 123 -14.06 -0.72 5.55
CA LEU A 123 -13.37 -2.00 5.52
C LEU A 123 -14.39 -3.13 5.32
N ARG A 124 -14.32 -3.80 4.18
CA ARG A 124 -15.18 -4.97 3.89
C ARG A 124 -14.33 -6.24 3.85
N PRO A 125 -14.45 -7.15 4.83
CA PRO A 125 -13.79 -8.44 4.76
C PRO A 125 -14.39 -9.26 3.61
N LEU A 126 -13.54 -9.73 2.69
CA LEU A 126 -13.96 -10.58 1.57
C LEU A 126 -13.33 -11.96 1.70
N LEU A 127 -14.21 -12.97 1.68
CA LEU A 127 -13.79 -14.36 1.69
C LEU A 127 -13.33 -14.75 0.27
N LYS A 128 -12.06 -15.11 0.13
CA LYS A 128 -11.55 -15.71 -1.11
C LYS A 128 -12.06 -17.16 -1.18
N LYS A 129 -12.48 -17.62 -2.36
CA LYS A 129 -13.07 -18.97 -2.56
C LYS A 129 -12.24 -20.04 -1.85
N ALA A 130 -12.92 -20.88 -1.06
CA ALA A 130 -12.34 -21.89 -0.20
C ALA A 130 -11.65 -22.99 -1.00
N VAL A 131 -10.33 -23.06 -0.91
CA VAL A 131 -9.67 -24.37 -0.77
C VAL A 131 -9.34 -24.46 0.71
N LEU A 132 -9.87 -25.51 1.34
CA LEU A 132 -9.85 -25.77 2.77
C LEU A 132 -8.47 -25.45 3.41
N ILE A 133 -8.52 -24.75 4.55
CA ILE A 133 -7.43 -24.44 5.49
C ILE A 133 -6.46 -23.33 5.03
N SER A 134 -6.82 -22.06 5.26
CA SER A 134 -5.94 -21.05 5.86
C SER A 134 -6.70 -19.74 6.11
N THR A 135 -6.48 -19.15 7.28
CA THR A 135 -7.15 -18.00 7.93
C THR A 135 -6.93 -16.64 7.25
N THR A 136 -6.79 -16.60 5.93
CA THR A 136 -6.43 -15.38 5.21
C THR A 136 -7.69 -14.66 4.69
N CYS A 137 -8.18 -13.69 5.46
CA CYS A 137 -9.21 -12.76 5.01
C CYS A 137 -8.57 -11.69 4.11
N LEU A 138 -9.12 -11.47 2.90
CA LEU A 138 -8.72 -10.32 2.10
C LEU A 138 -9.48 -9.10 2.63
N ILE A 139 -8.78 -8.17 3.27
CA ILE A 139 -9.34 -6.86 3.62
C ILE A 139 -9.19 -5.99 2.39
N ILE A 140 -10.29 -5.72 1.69
CA ILE A 140 -10.31 -4.66 0.69
C ILE A 140 -10.78 -3.39 1.40
N GLY A 141 -9.89 -2.40 1.50
CA GLY A 141 -10.27 -1.04 1.85
C GLY A 141 -10.93 -0.39 0.65
N GLN A 142 -12.21 -0.04 0.75
CA GLN A 142 -12.81 0.94 -0.15
C GLN A 142 -12.59 2.31 0.48
N CYS A 143 -11.43 2.89 0.16
CA CYS A 143 -11.18 4.30 0.41
C CYS A 143 -11.78 5.12 -0.74
N GLN A 144 -12.13 6.37 -0.46
CA GLN A 144 -12.49 7.37 -1.46
C GLN A 144 -11.25 7.73 -2.30
N THR A 145 -10.74 6.80 -3.10
CA THR A 145 -9.54 7.06 -3.89
C THR A 145 -9.93 7.65 -5.23
N PHE A 146 -9.68 8.95 -5.39
CA PHE A 146 -9.16 9.49 -6.65
C PHE A 146 -7.88 8.69 -6.97
N ARG A 147 -8.03 7.56 -7.67
CA ARG A 147 -6.88 6.85 -8.23
C ARG A 147 -6.48 7.63 -9.48
N SER A 148 -5.83 8.78 -9.26
CA SER A 148 -5.23 9.54 -10.34
C SER A 148 -4.27 8.64 -11.12
N PRO A 149 -4.21 8.73 -12.47
CA PRO A 149 -3.11 8.20 -13.24
C PRO A 149 -1.91 9.15 -13.09
N VAL A 150 -1.51 9.52 -11.86
CA VAL A 150 -0.17 10.08 -11.70
C VAL A 150 0.76 8.90 -11.95
N ASN A 151 1.40 8.89 -13.12
CA ASN A 151 2.62 8.14 -13.33
C ASN A 151 3.63 8.66 -12.30
N PHE A 152 3.60 8.11 -11.09
CA PHE A 152 4.78 8.12 -10.25
C PHE A 152 5.79 7.32 -11.06
N VAL A 153 6.73 8.03 -11.67
CA VAL A 153 7.86 7.44 -12.38
C VAL A 153 8.43 6.39 -11.43
N LYS A 154 8.23 5.11 -11.76
CA LYS A 154 9.01 4.03 -11.17
C LYS A 154 10.42 4.23 -11.69
N ARG A 155 11.19 5.11 -11.04
CA ARG A 155 12.64 5.03 -11.16
C ARG A 155 13.02 3.73 -10.45
N PRO A 156 13.60 2.74 -11.14
CA PRO A 156 14.25 1.66 -10.46
C PRO A 156 15.40 2.29 -9.65
N PHE A 157 15.38 2.10 -8.34
CA PHE A 157 16.61 2.16 -7.57
C PHE A 157 17.49 1.01 -8.08
N LEU A 158 18.32 1.31 -9.07
CA LEU A 158 19.51 0.51 -9.36
C LEU A 158 20.57 1.03 -8.40
N LEU A 159 20.84 0.25 -7.36
CA LEU A 159 22.07 0.33 -6.60
C LEU A 159 23.23 0.01 -7.55
N ASN A 160 24.07 1.02 -7.80
CA ASN A 160 25.49 0.88 -8.08
C ASN A 160 26.21 2.00 -7.34
#